data_AF-A0A5D4H605-F1
#
_entry.id   AF-A0A5D4H605-F1
#
_cell.length_a   1.000
_cell.length_b   1.000
_cell.length_c   1.000
_cell.angle_alpha   90.00
_cell.angle_beta   90.00
_cell.angle_gamma   90.00
#
_symmetry.space_group_name_H-M   'P 1'
#
loop_
_entity.id
_entity.type
_entity.pdbx_description
1 polymer ?
#
loop_
_entity_poly.entity_id
_entity_poly.type
_entity_poly.pdbx_seq_one_letter_code
_entity_poly.pdbx_strand_id
1 'polypeptide(L)'
;MTKIKSFPLILLSFVMLLSCKMQRPSSQKSSVQLADEYKLADSILQVGLDNEALFTLLGDIKPMSSLVSFSFPIANTDSTKLLEENILETDSAQAYLAEIARIQRVVSSIDLDGLDVVFVPYAAAYGKTRSLQVSVVRTALLDSLLYAKQTFFGQFGITPGASPVMVVTANEYGKKYDRLRGYGHLFGYPDYAVDFFVKAFHTADTDGKHVERDFFRMPTFKSEEGNFVYAVPKGHRTNEVDSLIYKRATNLLEEYKRWRPRYLRPDSTLRSQELIRDFIKKQN
;
A
#
# COMPACT_ATOMS: atom_id res chain seq x y z
N MET A 1 67.73 30.10 30.16
CA MET A 1 68.43 29.68 28.92
C MET A 1 67.61 28.56 28.28
N THR A 2 67.23 28.50 27.00
CA THR A 2 67.33 29.37 25.80
C THR A 2 66.44 28.70 24.72
N LYS A 3 65.57 29.30 23.89
CA LYS A 3 65.11 30.69 23.59
C LYS A 3 63.65 30.63 23.06
N ILE A 4 62.91 31.75 23.09
CA ILE A 4 61.65 31.92 22.33
C ILE A 4 61.97 32.23 20.85
N LYS A 5 61.12 31.78 19.91
CA LYS A 5 60.94 32.40 18.59
C LYS A 5 59.46 32.39 18.18
N SER A 6 59.00 33.52 17.63
CA SER A 6 57.63 33.77 17.17
C SER A 6 57.66 34.48 15.80
N PHE A 7 56.52 34.47 15.10
CA PHE A 7 56.18 35.21 13.86
C PHE A 7 56.87 34.80 12.53
N PRO A 8 56.29 35.13 11.34
CA PRO A 8 54.96 35.71 11.04
C PRO A 8 54.01 34.69 10.34
N LEU A 9 52.67 34.80 10.31
CA LEU A 9 51.74 35.84 9.82
C LEU A 9 51.75 36.07 8.28
N ILE A 10 50.56 36.02 7.68
CA ILE A 10 50.16 36.41 6.31
C ILE A 10 50.58 35.47 5.15
N LEU A 11 49.64 34.61 4.74
CA LEU A 11 49.35 34.41 3.31
C LEU A 11 47.83 34.38 3.11
N LEU A 12 47.24 35.58 2.98
CA LEU A 12 45.88 35.78 2.50
C LEU A 12 45.92 35.70 0.97
N SER A 13 45.05 34.90 0.33
CA SER A 13 44.25 35.26 -0.86
C SER A 13 43.79 34.05 -1.71
N PHE A 14 42.52 34.09 -2.11
CA PHE A 14 42.02 33.59 -3.40
C PHE A 14 42.15 32.08 -3.72
N VAL A 15 41.45 31.23 -2.95
CA VAL A 15 40.75 30.11 -3.59
C VAL A 15 39.43 30.66 -4.14
N MET A 16 39.44 31.02 -5.42
CA MET A 16 38.27 31.49 -6.16
C MET A 16 37.15 30.45 -6.12
N LEU A 17 36.01 30.89 -5.61
CA LEU A 17 34.63 30.73 -6.11
C LEU A 17 34.41 29.94 -7.43
N LEU A 18 34.89 28.70 -7.53
CA LEU A 18 34.34 27.68 -8.43
C LEU A 18 33.17 26.98 -7.75
N SER A 19 32.22 27.80 -7.28
CA SER A 19 30.86 27.33 -7.08
C SER A 19 30.29 27.05 -8.46
N CYS A 20 30.49 25.81 -8.93
CA CYS A 20 29.71 25.29 -10.04
C CYS A 20 28.25 25.49 -9.65
N LYS A 21 27.58 26.44 -10.32
CA LYS A 21 26.12 26.47 -10.39
C LYS A 21 25.71 25.17 -11.05
N MET A 22 25.53 24.15 -10.23
CA MET A 22 24.92 22.90 -10.63
C MET A 22 23.49 23.26 -10.97
N GLN A 23 23.29 23.59 -12.25
CA GLN A 23 21.97 23.74 -12.85
C GLN A 23 21.30 22.39 -12.67
N ARG A 24 20.53 22.26 -11.58
CA ARG A 24 19.52 21.22 -11.46
C ARG A 24 18.72 21.32 -12.76
N PRO A 25 18.68 20.28 -13.60
CA PRO A 25 17.83 20.31 -14.77
C PRO A 25 16.41 20.54 -14.25
N SER A 26 15.87 21.72 -14.52
CA SER A 26 14.48 22.03 -14.23
C SER A 26 13.66 21.15 -15.16
N SER A 27 13.31 19.97 -14.67
CA SER A 27 12.43 19.05 -15.38
C SER A 27 11.03 19.65 -15.37
N GLN A 28 10.80 20.59 -16.29
CA GLN A 28 9.46 20.86 -16.78
C GLN A 28 8.96 19.56 -17.42
N LYS A 29 8.32 18.71 -16.61
CA LYS A 29 7.54 17.59 -17.11
C LYS A 29 6.60 18.12 -18.19
N SER A 30 6.52 17.43 -19.32
CA SER A 30 5.60 17.83 -20.37
C SER A 30 4.16 17.75 -19.85
N SER A 31 3.28 18.62 -20.36
CA SER A 31 1.84 18.57 -20.06
C SER A 31 1.24 17.20 -20.41
N VAL A 32 1.75 16.55 -21.46
CA VAL A 32 1.41 15.18 -21.86
C VAL A 32 1.78 14.18 -20.76
N GLN A 33 3.02 14.19 -20.25
CA GLN A 33 3.45 13.29 -19.19
C GLN A 33 2.61 13.46 -17.91
N LEU A 34 2.27 14.70 -17.55
CA LEU A 34 1.41 14.97 -16.40
C LEU A 34 -0.02 14.44 -16.61
N ALA A 35 -0.58 14.59 -17.81
CA ALA A 35 -1.90 14.02 -18.14
C ALA A 35 -1.91 12.49 -18.11
N ASP A 36 -0.83 11.84 -18.56
CA ASP A 36 -0.71 10.38 -18.55
C ASP A 36 -0.43 9.81 -17.14
N GLU A 37 0.37 10.51 -16.33
CA GLU A 37 0.55 10.18 -14.90
C GLU A 37 -0.80 10.32 -14.15
N TYR A 38 -1.61 11.34 -14.42
CA TYR A 38 -2.95 11.52 -13.84
C TYR A 38 -3.95 10.44 -14.28
N LYS A 39 -3.96 10.05 -15.56
CA LYS A 39 -4.78 8.94 -16.06
C LYS A 39 -4.40 7.60 -15.42
N LEU A 40 -3.11 7.36 -15.16
CA LEU A 40 -2.67 6.15 -14.47
C LEU A 40 -3.16 6.13 -13.02
N ALA A 41 -3.09 7.26 -12.29
CA ALA A 41 -3.66 7.39 -10.95
C ALA A 41 -5.17 7.07 -10.94
N ASP A 42 -5.93 7.65 -11.87
CA ASP A 42 -7.37 7.37 -12.01
C ASP A 42 -7.66 5.90 -12.34
N SER A 43 -6.82 5.26 -13.16
CA SER A 43 -6.93 3.84 -13.52
C SER A 43 -6.66 2.92 -12.33
N ILE A 44 -5.64 3.22 -11.53
CA ILE A 44 -5.30 2.50 -10.29
C ILE A 44 -6.46 2.59 -9.29
N LEU A 45 -7.02 3.78 -9.10
CA LEU A 45 -8.17 4.00 -8.21
C LEU A 45 -9.46 3.38 -8.75
N GLN A 46 -9.67 3.36 -10.08
CA GLN A 46 -10.82 2.69 -10.70
C GLN A 46 -10.82 1.19 -10.42
N VAL A 47 -9.66 0.52 -10.53
CA VAL A 47 -9.55 -0.90 -10.15
C VAL A 47 -9.97 -1.09 -8.69
N GLY A 48 -9.59 -0.18 -7.80
CA GLY A 48 -10.03 -0.18 -6.41
C GLY A 48 -11.54 -0.03 -6.23
N LEU A 49 -12.13 1.02 -6.82
CA LEU A 49 -13.56 1.35 -6.75
C LEU A 49 -14.45 0.27 -7.35
N ASP A 50 -14.01 -0.40 -8.42
CA ASP A 50 -14.76 -1.49 -9.02
C ASP A 50 -14.62 -2.83 -8.23
N ASN A 51 -13.73 -2.89 -7.23
CA ASN A 51 -13.44 -4.07 -6.41
C ASN A 51 -13.56 -3.78 -4.89
N GLU A 52 -12.77 -4.45 -4.04
CA GLU A 52 -12.90 -4.37 -2.58
C GLU A 52 -12.35 -3.08 -1.95
N ALA A 53 -11.60 -2.28 -2.70
CA ALA A 53 -11.13 -0.98 -2.19
C ALA A 53 -12.23 0.07 -2.17
N LEU A 54 -13.38 -0.17 -2.82
CA LEU A 54 -14.61 0.59 -2.58
C LEU A 54 -14.90 0.79 -1.08
N PHE A 55 -14.74 -0.26 -0.28
CA PHE A 55 -15.01 -0.29 1.15
C PHE A 55 -13.97 0.43 2.04
N THR A 56 -12.92 0.98 1.41
CA THR A 56 -11.87 1.81 2.03
C THR A 56 -11.89 3.22 1.44
N LEU A 57 -12.05 3.34 0.11
CA LEU A 57 -12.05 4.60 -0.64
C LEU A 57 -13.29 5.44 -0.37
N LEU A 58 -14.48 4.84 -0.38
CA LEU A 58 -15.75 5.57 -0.21
C LEU A 58 -16.44 5.30 1.14
N GLY A 59 -15.97 4.33 1.92
CA GLY A 59 -16.64 3.96 3.17
C GLY A 59 -15.69 3.66 4.32
N ASP A 60 -16.21 3.80 5.53
CA ASP A 60 -15.51 3.51 6.78
C ASP A 60 -15.70 2.04 7.20
N ILE A 61 -15.41 1.10 6.31
CA ILE A 61 -15.61 -0.34 6.55
C ILE A 61 -14.29 -1.07 6.71
N LYS A 62 -13.31 -0.80 5.84
CA LYS A 62 -11.98 -1.43 5.87
C LYS A 62 -10.90 -0.37 6.15
N PRO A 63 -9.93 -0.62 7.06
CA PRO A 63 -8.78 0.26 7.24
C PRO A 63 -7.88 0.29 5.99
N MET A 64 -7.73 -0.84 5.29
CA MET A 64 -6.91 -0.99 4.09
C MET A 64 -7.58 -1.91 3.06
N SER A 65 -7.36 -1.62 1.77
CA SER A 65 -7.59 -2.56 0.66
C SER A 65 -6.48 -2.50 -0.38
N SER A 66 -6.32 -3.58 -1.13
CA SER A 66 -5.40 -3.64 -2.27
C SER A 66 -6.00 -2.93 -3.50
N LEU A 67 -5.16 -2.23 -4.27
CA LEU A 67 -5.55 -1.61 -5.55
C LEU A 67 -5.04 -2.43 -6.74
N VAL A 68 -3.72 -2.42 -6.96
CA VAL A 68 -3.04 -3.13 -8.06
C VAL A 68 -1.70 -3.67 -7.59
N SER A 69 -1.23 -4.75 -8.21
CA SER A 69 0.11 -5.29 -7.98
C SER A 69 0.92 -5.29 -9.28
N PHE A 70 2.18 -4.90 -9.17
CA PHE A 70 3.15 -4.95 -10.27
C PHE A 70 4.22 -6.00 -9.96
N SER A 71 4.87 -6.52 -11.00
CA SER A 71 5.88 -7.58 -10.87
C SER A 71 7.02 -7.31 -11.83
N PHE A 72 8.25 -7.26 -11.31
CA PHE A 72 9.46 -6.92 -12.07
C PHE A 72 10.58 -7.93 -11.82
N PRO A 73 11.39 -8.28 -12.84
CA PRO A 73 12.46 -9.28 -12.72
C PRO A 73 13.73 -8.69 -12.06
N ILE A 74 13.58 -8.09 -10.88
CA ILE A 74 14.63 -7.36 -10.14
C ILE A 74 14.94 -7.98 -8.77
N ALA A 75 14.42 -9.17 -8.46
CA ALA A 75 14.73 -9.82 -7.20
C ALA A 75 16.10 -10.48 -7.26
N ASN A 76 16.91 -10.27 -6.22
CA ASN A 76 18.09 -11.11 -6.00
C ASN A 76 17.65 -12.53 -5.66
N THR A 77 18.03 -13.48 -6.50
CA THR A 77 17.90 -14.93 -6.25
C THR A 77 19.25 -15.63 -6.14
N ASP A 78 20.35 -14.89 -6.29
CA ASP A 78 21.69 -15.44 -6.31
C ASP A 78 22.28 -15.43 -4.90
N SER A 79 22.35 -16.61 -4.29
CA SER A 79 22.93 -16.81 -2.97
C SER A 79 24.45 -16.62 -2.94
N THR A 80 25.13 -16.51 -4.09
CA THR A 80 26.55 -16.19 -4.17
C THR A 80 26.80 -14.68 -4.09
N LYS A 81 25.84 -13.86 -4.56
CA LYS A 81 25.89 -12.39 -4.53
C LYS A 81 25.53 -11.75 -3.18
N LEU A 82 25.41 -12.52 -2.09
CA LEU A 82 24.98 -12.03 -0.77
C LEU A 82 25.93 -10.98 -0.16
N LEU A 83 27.20 -10.96 -0.57
CA LEU A 83 28.22 -10.02 -0.09
C LEU A 83 28.61 -8.98 -1.16
N GLU A 84 27.97 -9.00 -2.33
CA GLU A 84 28.22 -8.01 -3.39
C GLU A 84 27.45 -6.71 -3.11
N GLU A 85 28.10 -5.57 -3.35
CA GLU A 85 27.44 -4.25 -3.33
C GLU A 85 26.48 -4.11 -4.52
N ASN A 86 26.92 -4.56 -5.71
CA ASN A 86 26.19 -4.43 -6.97
C ASN A 86 25.39 -5.69 -7.29
N ILE A 87 24.33 -5.91 -6.50
CA ILE A 87 23.49 -7.11 -6.57
C ILE A 87 22.68 -7.20 -7.89
N LEU A 88 22.24 -6.05 -8.42
CA LEU A 88 21.37 -5.97 -9.59
C LEU A 88 22.15 -5.45 -10.80
N GLU A 89 22.13 -6.21 -11.91
CA GLU A 89 22.80 -5.85 -13.16
C GLU A 89 22.11 -4.65 -13.84
N THR A 90 22.57 -3.43 -13.53
CA THR A 90 21.90 -2.15 -13.83
C THR A 90 21.44 -2.01 -15.27
N ASP A 91 22.28 -2.33 -16.26
CA ASP A 91 21.95 -2.19 -17.69
C ASP A 91 20.72 -3.02 -18.11
N SER A 92 20.55 -4.20 -17.52
CA SER A 92 19.39 -5.06 -17.75
C SER A 92 18.14 -4.62 -16.97
N ALA A 93 18.33 -3.90 -15.86
CA ALA A 93 17.27 -3.49 -14.95
C ALA A 93 16.74 -2.07 -15.19
N GLN A 94 17.49 -1.23 -15.91
CA GLN A 94 17.24 0.22 -16.00
C GLN A 94 15.82 0.58 -16.46
N ALA A 95 15.25 -0.15 -17.42
CA ALA A 95 13.87 0.07 -17.88
C ALA A 95 12.83 -0.25 -16.79
N TYR A 96 13.04 -1.33 -16.01
CA TYR A 96 12.16 -1.69 -14.91
C TYR A 96 12.27 -0.70 -13.75
N LEU A 97 13.48 -0.24 -13.41
CA LEU A 97 13.70 0.80 -12.40
C LEU A 97 13.06 2.14 -12.80
N ALA A 98 13.12 2.51 -14.08
CA ALA A 98 12.45 3.70 -14.60
C ALA A 98 10.92 3.62 -14.49
N GLU A 99 10.32 2.46 -14.77
CA GLU A 99 8.87 2.26 -14.62
C GLU A 99 8.44 2.17 -13.14
N ILE A 100 9.22 1.53 -12.27
CA ILE A 100 9.00 1.57 -10.81
C ILE A 100 9.03 3.01 -10.31
N ALA A 101 10.01 3.81 -10.74
CA ALA A 101 10.09 5.23 -10.39
C ALA A 101 8.90 6.05 -10.96
N ARG A 102 8.34 5.66 -12.12
CA ARG A 102 7.11 6.26 -12.66
C ARG A 102 5.90 5.91 -11.80
N ILE A 103 5.72 4.64 -11.44
CA ILE A 103 4.63 4.19 -10.56
C ILE A 103 4.72 4.87 -9.18
N GLN A 104 5.91 4.97 -8.59
CA GLN A 104 6.15 5.71 -7.36
C GLN A 104 5.67 7.17 -7.46
N ARG A 105 6.08 7.90 -8.51
CA ARG A 105 5.63 9.29 -8.71
C ARG A 105 4.12 9.40 -8.87
N VAL A 106 3.48 8.46 -9.57
CA VAL A 106 2.03 8.44 -9.75
C VAL A 106 1.31 8.19 -8.42
N VAL A 107 1.72 7.16 -7.67
CA VAL A 107 1.14 6.86 -6.36
C VAL A 107 1.30 8.02 -5.39
N SER A 108 2.51 8.59 -5.28
CA SER A 108 2.77 9.78 -4.45
C SER A 108 2.11 11.08 -4.93
N SER A 109 1.45 11.08 -6.09
CA SER A 109 0.65 12.22 -6.57
C SER A 109 -0.85 12.10 -6.27
N ILE A 110 -1.29 10.96 -5.74
CA ILE A 110 -2.68 10.76 -5.32
C ILE A 110 -2.88 11.43 -3.96
N ASP A 111 -3.47 12.63 -4.01
CA ASP A 111 -3.85 13.42 -2.83
C ASP A 111 -5.38 13.36 -2.63
N LEU A 112 -5.81 12.69 -1.57
CA LEU A 112 -7.21 12.41 -1.22
C LEU A 112 -7.38 12.51 0.30
N ASP A 113 -8.36 13.31 0.74
CA ASP A 113 -8.58 13.57 2.17
C ASP A 113 -8.84 12.28 2.97
N GLY A 114 -8.13 12.11 4.09
CA GLY A 114 -8.20 10.92 4.95
C GLY A 114 -7.68 9.60 4.35
N LEU A 115 -7.04 9.61 3.16
CA LEU A 115 -6.64 8.42 2.42
C LEU A 115 -5.17 8.47 1.95
N ASP A 116 -4.35 7.56 2.46
CA ASP A 116 -2.98 7.35 1.99
C ASP A 116 -2.94 6.21 0.96
N VAL A 117 -2.35 6.45 -0.21
CA VAL A 117 -2.02 5.38 -1.16
C VAL A 117 -0.56 5.00 -1.01
N VAL A 118 -0.31 3.76 -0.60
CA VAL A 118 1.03 3.23 -0.28
C VAL A 118 1.50 2.27 -1.38
N PHE A 119 2.80 2.26 -1.64
CA PHE A 119 3.45 1.35 -2.59
C PHE A 119 4.57 0.58 -1.88
N VAL A 120 4.35 -0.72 -1.64
CA VAL A 120 5.20 -1.56 -0.78
C VAL A 120 5.69 -2.79 -1.55
N PRO A 121 7.01 -3.06 -1.59
CA PRO A 121 7.53 -4.32 -2.11
C PRO A 121 7.21 -5.46 -1.15
N TYR A 122 6.76 -6.60 -1.67
CA TYR A 122 6.63 -7.81 -0.85
C TYR A 122 8.02 -8.36 -0.47
N ALA A 123 8.13 -8.86 0.76
CA ALA A 123 9.36 -9.39 1.34
C ALA A 123 9.82 -10.66 0.61
N ALA A 124 8.87 -11.52 0.23
CA ALA A 124 9.12 -12.68 -0.61
C ALA A 124 9.32 -12.28 -2.09
N ALA A 125 10.29 -12.92 -2.74
CA ALA A 125 10.41 -12.95 -4.20
C ALA A 125 9.92 -14.30 -4.73
N TYR A 126 9.43 -14.33 -5.98
CA TYR A 126 9.01 -15.56 -6.65
C TYR A 126 9.89 -15.77 -7.89
N GLY A 127 10.91 -16.62 -7.73
CA GLY A 127 12.03 -16.64 -8.66
C GLY A 127 12.65 -15.24 -8.77
N LYS A 128 13.04 -14.83 -9.98
CA LYS A 128 13.65 -13.50 -10.23
C LYS A 128 12.67 -12.32 -10.04
N THR A 129 11.40 -12.58 -9.76
CA THR A 129 10.35 -11.56 -9.71
C THR A 129 10.16 -10.99 -8.31
N ARG A 130 10.23 -9.66 -8.20
CA ARG A 130 9.76 -8.88 -7.05
C ARG A 130 8.36 -8.36 -7.34
N SER A 131 7.40 -8.67 -6.48
CA SER A 131 6.07 -8.06 -6.50
C SER A 131 6.07 -6.77 -5.69
N LEU A 132 5.41 -5.72 -6.19
CA LEU A 132 5.18 -4.46 -5.49
C LEU A 132 3.69 -4.14 -5.51
N GLN A 133 3.10 -4.01 -4.32
CA GLN A 133 1.68 -3.82 -4.10
C GLN A 133 1.37 -2.33 -3.90
N VAL A 134 0.41 -1.81 -4.67
CA VAL A 134 -0.27 -0.55 -4.36
C VAL A 134 -1.50 -0.87 -3.52
N SER A 135 -1.62 -0.25 -2.36
CA SER A 135 -2.78 -0.35 -1.46
C SER A 135 -3.25 1.04 -1.06
N VAL A 136 -4.51 1.17 -0.66
CA VAL A 136 -5.04 2.38 -0.04
C VAL A 136 -5.37 2.12 1.42
N VAL A 137 -5.09 3.09 2.27
CA VAL A 137 -5.31 3.05 3.72
C VAL A 137 -6.12 4.27 4.14
N ARG A 138 -7.19 4.06 4.91
CA ARG A 138 -7.97 5.12 5.54
C ARG A 138 -7.37 5.44 6.91
N THR A 139 -6.74 6.61 7.04
CA THR A 139 -5.86 6.94 8.18
C THR A 139 -6.62 6.91 9.51
N ALA A 140 -7.81 7.49 9.59
CA ALA A 140 -8.63 7.47 10.81
C ALA A 140 -9.05 6.05 11.25
N LEU A 141 -9.27 5.13 10.31
CA LEU A 141 -9.55 3.72 10.62
C LEU A 141 -8.28 2.94 10.99
N LEU A 142 -7.13 3.28 10.41
CA LEU A 142 -5.85 2.74 10.84
C LEU A 142 -5.59 3.13 12.29
N ASP A 143 -5.74 4.40 12.66
CA ASP A 143 -5.52 4.87 14.04
C ASP A 143 -6.46 4.20 15.03
N SER A 144 -7.75 4.08 14.66
CA SER A 144 -8.74 3.34 15.45
C SER A 144 -8.34 1.87 15.64
N LEU A 145 -7.83 1.22 14.58
CA LEU A 145 -7.35 -0.16 14.62
C LEU A 145 -6.10 -0.29 15.51
N LEU A 146 -5.12 0.59 15.35
CA LEU A 146 -3.87 0.57 16.10
C LEU A 146 -4.12 0.80 17.60
N TYR A 147 -5.08 1.65 17.96
CA TYR A 147 -5.54 1.80 19.34
C TYR A 147 -6.22 0.52 19.85
N ALA A 148 -7.22 0.01 19.12
CA ALA A 148 -7.96 -1.19 19.51
C ALA A 148 -7.11 -2.47 19.57
N LYS A 149 -6.01 -2.51 18.83
CA LYS A 149 -5.06 -3.65 18.73
C LYS A 149 -3.65 -3.28 19.21
N GLN A 150 -3.53 -2.31 20.12
CA GLN A 150 -2.24 -1.82 20.64
C GLN A 150 -1.37 -2.92 21.25
N THR A 151 -1.96 -3.95 21.86
CA THR A 151 -1.23 -5.11 22.41
C THR A 151 -0.61 -6.01 21.34
N PHE A 152 -1.15 -5.98 20.12
CA PHE A 152 -0.60 -6.72 18.97
C PHE A 152 0.36 -5.84 18.15
N PHE A 153 -0.03 -4.62 17.75
CA PHE A 153 0.81 -3.76 16.91
C PHE A 153 1.94 -3.07 17.70
N GLY A 154 1.78 -2.86 19.01
CA GLY A 154 2.81 -2.27 19.87
C GLY A 154 4.10 -3.09 19.94
N GLN A 155 4.06 -4.40 19.63
CA GLN A 155 5.27 -5.23 19.53
C GLN A 155 6.23 -4.77 18.43
N PHE A 156 5.73 -4.02 17.44
CA PHE A 156 6.51 -3.44 16.35
C PHE A 156 6.92 -1.98 16.64
N GLY A 157 6.58 -1.43 17.82
CA GLY A 157 6.72 0.00 18.12
C GLY A 157 5.68 0.88 17.41
N ILE A 158 4.56 0.31 16.96
CA ILE A 158 3.52 1.01 16.20
C ILE A 158 2.38 1.45 17.12
N THR A 159 2.00 2.73 17.03
CA THR A 159 0.91 3.38 17.76
C THR A 159 0.01 4.18 16.79
N PRO A 160 -1.19 4.66 17.20
CA PRO A 160 -1.95 5.64 16.43
C PRO A 160 -1.08 6.85 16.03
N GLY A 161 -1.36 7.42 14.85
CA GLY A 161 -0.54 8.42 14.17
C GLY A 161 0.64 7.84 13.37
N ALA A 162 0.83 6.52 13.36
CA ALA A 162 1.86 5.87 12.57
C ALA A 162 1.61 5.98 11.06
N SER A 163 2.67 6.30 10.30
CA SER A 163 2.60 6.38 8.84
C SER A 163 2.12 5.04 8.23
N PRO A 164 1.07 5.03 7.39
CA PRO A 164 0.54 3.83 6.75
C PRO A 164 1.58 2.98 6.02
N VAL A 165 2.54 3.59 5.31
CA VAL A 165 3.60 2.83 4.62
C VAL A 165 4.53 2.12 5.60
N MET A 166 4.80 2.72 6.77
CA MET A 166 5.56 2.07 7.84
C MET A 166 4.80 0.88 8.41
N VAL A 167 3.49 1.01 8.68
CA VAL A 167 2.69 -0.08 9.25
C VAL A 167 2.58 -1.26 8.28
N VAL A 168 2.29 -1.00 7.00
CA VAL A 168 2.18 -2.07 5.99
C VAL A 168 3.54 -2.74 5.76
N THR A 169 4.64 -1.99 5.73
CA THR A 169 5.99 -2.55 5.55
C THR A 169 6.44 -3.36 6.77
N ALA A 170 6.25 -2.84 8.00
CA ALA A 170 6.60 -3.56 9.22
C ALA A 170 5.81 -4.87 9.36
N ASN A 171 4.54 -4.88 8.95
CA ASN A 171 3.74 -6.11 8.89
C ASN A 171 4.22 -7.07 7.79
N GLU A 172 4.51 -6.58 6.58
CA GLU A 172 4.97 -7.39 5.44
C GLU A 172 6.28 -8.12 5.73
N TYR A 173 7.20 -7.48 6.45
CA TYR A 173 8.49 -8.03 6.84
C TYR A 173 8.46 -8.68 8.25
N GLY A 174 7.28 -8.77 8.87
CA GLY A 174 7.07 -9.44 10.16
C GLY A 174 7.18 -10.96 10.07
N LYS A 175 7.18 -11.64 11.24
CA LYS A 175 7.18 -13.11 11.31
C LYS A 175 5.92 -13.67 10.65
N LYS A 176 6.00 -14.88 10.09
CA LYS A 176 4.94 -15.52 9.28
C LYS A 176 3.52 -15.34 9.84
N TYR A 177 3.26 -15.76 11.08
CA TYR A 177 1.92 -15.70 11.67
C TYR A 177 1.49 -14.29 12.08
N ASP A 178 2.44 -13.46 12.53
CA ASP A 178 2.16 -12.06 12.86
C ASP A 178 1.77 -11.28 11.61
N ARG A 179 2.51 -11.45 10.51
CA ARG A 179 2.19 -10.89 9.18
C ARG A 179 0.78 -11.26 8.72
N LEU A 180 0.39 -12.54 8.87
CA LEU A 180 -0.97 -12.99 8.51
C LEU A 180 -2.04 -12.36 9.40
N ARG A 181 -1.80 -12.29 10.72
CA ARG A 181 -2.71 -11.67 11.69
C ARG A 181 -2.89 -10.18 11.43
N GLY A 182 -1.79 -9.45 11.31
CA GLY A 182 -1.81 -8.02 11.07
C GLY A 182 -2.40 -7.67 9.71
N TYR A 183 -2.18 -8.47 8.66
CA TYR A 183 -2.92 -8.29 7.41
C TYR A 183 -4.42 -8.52 7.59
N GLY A 184 -4.85 -9.57 8.31
CA GLY A 184 -6.27 -9.80 8.58
C GLY A 184 -6.94 -8.61 9.29
N HIS A 185 -6.25 -8.00 10.24
CA HIS A 185 -6.70 -6.79 10.93
C HIS A 185 -6.69 -5.54 10.01
N LEU A 186 -5.62 -5.32 9.22
CA LEU A 186 -5.52 -4.20 8.28
C LEU A 186 -6.60 -4.26 7.18
N PHE A 187 -6.90 -5.45 6.67
CA PHE A 187 -8.01 -5.68 5.72
C PHE A 187 -9.40 -5.67 6.37
N GLY A 188 -9.51 -5.32 7.66
CA GLY A 188 -10.79 -5.11 8.35
C GLY A 188 -11.59 -6.38 8.59
N TYR A 189 -10.96 -7.55 8.67
CA TYR A 189 -11.67 -8.80 8.96
C TYR A 189 -12.06 -8.89 10.44
N PRO A 190 -13.22 -9.48 10.77
CA PRO A 190 -13.62 -9.72 12.16
C PRO A 190 -12.56 -10.52 12.93
N ASP A 191 -12.38 -10.20 14.21
CA ASP A 191 -11.38 -10.86 15.07
C ASP A 191 -11.48 -12.39 15.05
N TYR A 192 -12.70 -12.93 15.08
CA TYR A 192 -12.93 -14.37 15.06
C TYR A 192 -12.45 -15.03 13.75
N ALA A 193 -12.57 -14.32 12.62
CA ALA A 193 -12.13 -14.78 11.30
C ALA A 193 -10.61 -14.69 11.16
N VAL A 194 -9.98 -13.63 11.68
CA VAL A 194 -8.51 -13.52 11.77
C VAL A 194 -7.95 -14.64 12.66
N ASP A 195 -8.56 -14.87 13.82
CA ASP A 195 -8.17 -15.94 14.74
C ASP A 195 -8.30 -17.33 14.11
N PHE A 196 -9.43 -17.61 13.46
CA PHE A 196 -9.63 -18.85 12.75
C PHE A 196 -8.59 -19.04 11.65
N PHE A 197 -8.38 -18.04 10.79
CA PHE A 197 -7.44 -18.13 9.68
C PHE A 197 -5.99 -18.37 10.14
N VAL A 198 -5.54 -17.63 11.15
CA VAL A 198 -4.16 -17.77 11.69
C VAL A 198 -3.97 -19.14 12.36
N LYS A 199 -4.96 -19.63 13.12
CA LYS A 199 -4.91 -20.97 13.75
C LYS A 199 -4.95 -22.09 12.69
N ALA A 200 -5.85 -21.99 11.71
CA ALA A 200 -5.97 -22.92 10.60
C ALA A 200 -4.68 -23.00 9.76
N PHE A 201 -4.07 -21.85 9.49
CA PHE A 201 -2.78 -21.78 8.80
C PHE A 201 -1.67 -22.44 9.64
N HIS A 202 -1.58 -22.13 10.94
CA HIS A 202 -0.60 -22.75 11.84
C HIS A 202 -0.75 -24.28 11.86
N THR A 203 -1.96 -24.82 12.04
CA THR A 203 -2.21 -26.28 12.01
C THR A 203 -1.80 -26.91 10.68
N ALA A 204 -2.04 -26.25 9.54
CA ALA A 204 -1.59 -26.75 8.24
C ALA A 204 -0.05 -26.72 8.10
N ASP A 205 0.61 -25.67 8.61
CA ASP A 205 2.06 -25.45 8.56
C ASP A 205 2.83 -26.36 9.55
N THR A 206 2.22 -26.79 10.66
CA THR A 206 2.85 -27.67 11.67
C THR A 206 2.47 -29.15 11.56
N ASP A 207 1.19 -29.46 11.34
CA ASP A 207 0.68 -30.83 11.37
C ASP A 207 0.49 -31.43 9.97
N GLY A 208 0.65 -30.62 8.91
CA GLY A 208 0.32 -30.99 7.53
C GLY A 208 -1.19 -31.16 7.26
N LYS A 209 -2.05 -30.84 8.24
CA LYS A 209 -3.49 -31.08 8.17
C LYS A 209 -4.22 -29.90 7.53
N HIS A 210 -4.94 -30.15 6.44
CA HIS A 210 -5.85 -29.16 5.89
C HIS A 210 -7.02 -28.92 6.86
N VAL A 211 -7.18 -27.68 7.31
CA VAL A 211 -8.36 -27.26 8.08
C VAL A 211 -9.42 -26.75 7.11
N GLU A 212 -10.55 -27.46 7.06
CA GLU A 212 -11.69 -27.08 6.23
C GLU A 212 -12.25 -25.72 6.65
N ARG A 213 -12.70 -24.96 5.64
CA ARG A 213 -13.20 -23.60 5.79
C ARG A 213 -14.28 -23.30 4.77
N ASP A 214 -15.21 -22.44 5.16
CA ASP A 214 -16.07 -21.72 4.24
C ASP A 214 -15.54 -20.27 4.10
N PHE A 215 -16.17 -19.49 3.22
CA PHE A 215 -15.75 -18.12 2.93
C PHE A 215 -16.97 -17.20 2.95
N PHE A 216 -16.95 -16.19 3.82
CA PHE A 216 -17.93 -15.12 3.82
C PHE A 216 -17.52 -14.07 2.78
N ARG A 217 -18.45 -13.66 1.92
CA ARG A 217 -18.20 -12.84 0.72
C ARG A 217 -19.11 -11.60 0.72
N MET A 218 -18.58 -10.47 0.29
CA MET A 218 -19.34 -9.24 0.07
C MET A 218 -19.24 -8.84 -1.41
N PRO A 219 -20.37 -8.59 -2.09
CA PRO A 219 -20.36 -8.26 -3.51
C PRO A 219 -19.60 -6.96 -3.78
N THR A 220 -18.93 -6.87 -4.92
CA THR A 220 -18.31 -5.64 -5.42
C THR A 220 -19.02 -5.19 -6.71
N PHE A 221 -18.60 -4.07 -7.31
CA PHE A 221 -19.16 -3.65 -8.60
C PHE A 221 -18.80 -4.63 -9.73
N LYS A 222 -17.62 -5.24 -9.68
CA LYS A 222 -17.11 -6.17 -10.71
C LYS A 222 -17.52 -7.64 -10.51
N SER A 223 -17.90 -8.06 -9.30
CA SER A 223 -18.21 -9.46 -8.99
C SER A 223 -19.22 -9.62 -7.85
N GLU A 224 -20.24 -10.46 -8.04
CA GLU A 224 -21.17 -10.85 -6.97
C GLU A 224 -20.51 -11.75 -5.92
N GLU A 225 -19.56 -12.61 -6.33
CA GLU A 225 -18.70 -13.36 -5.39
C GLU A 225 -17.68 -12.45 -4.67
N GLY A 226 -17.49 -11.24 -5.17
CA GLY A 226 -16.70 -10.19 -4.54
C GLY A 226 -15.18 -10.43 -4.53
N ASN A 227 -14.49 -9.45 -3.96
CA ASN A 227 -13.07 -9.57 -3.57
C ASN A 227 -12.86 -9.27 -2.08
N PHE A 228 -13.86 -8.72 -1.38
CA PHE A 228 -13.85 -8.61 0.07
C PHE A 228 -14.37 -9.94 0.62
N VAL A 229 -13.43 -10.80 1.05
CA VAL A 229 -13.71 -12.18 1.44
C VAL A 229 -12.86 -12.52 2.67
N TYR A 230 -13.45 -13.18 3.66
CA TYR A 230 -12.69 -13.77 4.77
C TYR A 230 -13.08 -15.23 5.02
N ALA A 231 -12.10 -16.01 5.48
CA ALA A 231 -12.28 -17.41 5.81
C ALA A 231 -12.98 -17.57 7.18
N VAL A 232 -13.90 -18.53 7.25
CA VAL A 232 -14.65 -18.89 8.46
C VAL A 232 -14.63 -20.41 8.66
N PRO A 233 -14.86 -20.93 9.88
CA PRO A 233 -14.96 -22.37 10.11
C PRO A 233 -15.97 -23.05 9.17
N LYS A 234 -15.73 -24.32 8.83
CA LYS A 234 -16.70 -25.11 8.06
C LYS A 234 -18.06 -25.16 8.77
N GLY A 235 -19.13 -24.84 8.06
CA GLY A 235 -20.49 -24.77 8.62
C GLY A 235 -20.75 -23.57 9.53
N HIS A 236 -19.92 -22.52 9.46
CA HIS A 236 -20.13 -21.26 10.19
C HIS A 236 -21.53 -20.69 9.94
N ARG A 237 -22.19 -20.27 11.02
CA ARG A 237 -23.49 -19.57 10.94
C ARG A 237 -23.23 -18.08 11.04
N THR A 238 -23.68 -17.34 10.02
CA THR A 238 -23.64 -15.87 9.97
C THR A 238 -24.10 -15.26 11.29
N ASN A 239 -23.23 -14.46 11.90
CA ASN A 239 -23.52 -13.76 13.16
C ASN A 239 -23.88 -12.27 12.91
N GLU A 240 -24.05 -11.52 14.00
CA GLU A 240 -24.41 -10.10 13.96
C GLU A 240 -23.33 -9.21 13.32
N VAL A 241 -22.04 -9.51 13.57
CA VAL A 241 -20.90 -8.77 12.97
C VAL A 241 -20.88 -8.99 11.46
N ASP A 242 -21.04 -10.23 11.02
CA ASP A 242 -21.08 -10.61 9.61
C ASP A 242 -22.22 -9.90 8.88
N SER A 243 -23.41 -9.92 9.49
CA SER A 243 -24.62 -9.28 8.98
C SER A 243 -24.50 -7.75 8.92
N LEU A 244 -23.87 -7.14 9.93
CA LEU A 244 -23.61 -5.70 9.96
C LEU A 244 -22.64 -5.27 8.87
N ILE A 245 -21.52 -5.99 8.70
CA ILE A 245 -20.54 -5.70 7.65
C ILE A 245 -21.17 -5.88 6.27
N TYR A 246 -21.91 -6.98 6.05
CA TYR A 246 -22.61 -7.24 4.79
C TYR A 246 -23.61 -6.13 4.43
N LYS A 247 -24.42 -5.69 5.40
CA LYS A 247 -25.39 -4.58 5.23
C LYS A 247 -24.69 -3.27 4.89
N ARG A 248 -23.60 -2.92 5.59
CA ARG A 248 -22.82 -1.70 5.30
C ARG A 248 -22.18 -1.75 3.91
N ALA A 249 -21.58 -2.89 3.54
CA ALA A 249 -20.96 -3.10 2.24
C ALA A 249 -21.97 -3.00 1.09
N THR A 250 -23.12 -3.68 1.21
CA THR A 250 -24.18 -3.65 0.18
C THR A 250 -24.76 -2.25 0.01
N ASN A 251 -25.02 -1.52 1.11
CA ASN A 251 -25.50 -0.13 1.04
C ASN A 251 -24.51 0.79 0.30
N LEU A 252 -23.21 0.68 0.60
CA LEU A 252 -22.17 1.47 -0.06
C LEU A 252 -22.03 1.11 -1.54
N LEU A 253 -22.16 -0.18 -1.90
CA LEU A 253 -22.15 -0.62 -3.29
C LEU A 253 -23.30 0.00 -4.09
N GLU A 254 -24.51 0.04 -3.52
CA GLU A 254 -25.66 0.69 -4.16
C GLU A 254 -25.49 2.21 -4.25
N GLU A 255 -24.82 2.86 -3.30
CA GLU A 255 -24.41 4.26 -3.45
C GLU A 255 -23.43 4.44 -4.60
N TYR A 256 -22.35 3.65 -4.65
CA TYR A 256 -21.35 3.74 -5.72
C TYR A 256 -21.97 3.54 -7.11
N LYS A 257 -22.88 2.57 -7.28
CA LYS A 257 -23.65 2.37 -8.52
C LYS A 257 -24.42 3.63 -8.97
N ARG A 258 -24.93 4.44 -8.03
CA ARG A 258 -25.63 5.71 -8.33
C ARG A 258 -24.69 6.88 -8.64
N TRP A 259 -23.47 6.86 -8.10
CA TRP A 259 -22.46 7.90 -8.32
C TRP A 259 -21.66 7.69 -9.61
N ARG A 260 -21.16 6.46 -9.82
CA ARG A 260 -20.22 6.07 -10.89
C ARG A 260 -20.56 6.64 -12.27
N PRO A 261 -21.82 6.63 -12.78
CA PRO A 261 -22.14 7.12 -14.12
C PRO A 261 -21.79 8.60 -14.35
N ARG A 262 -21.77 9.44 -13.31
CA ARG A 262 -21.49 10.89 -13.41
C ARG A 262 -20.01 11.19 -13.68
N TYR A 263 -19.14 10.23 -13.40
CA TYR A 263 -17.68 10.37 -13.48
C TYR A 263 -17.08 9.54 -14.60
N LEU A 264 -17.89 8.81 -15.37
CA LEU A 264 -17.43 8.09 -16.55
C LEU A 264 -17.04 9.05 -17.67
N ARG A 265 -15.94 8.74 -18.33
CA ARG A 265 -15.52 9.32 -19.61
C ARG A 265 -16.11 8.52 -20.78
N PRO A 266 -16.13 9.08 -22.01
CA PRO A 266 -16.60 8.36 -23.20
C PRO A 266 -15.88 7.04 -23.50
N ASP A 267 -14.63 6.87 -23.04
CA ASP A 267 -13.83 5.65 -23.16
C ASP A 267 -14.09 4.62 -22.04
N SER A 268 -15.12 4.83 -21.22
CA SER A 268 -15.46 4.03 -20.02
C SER A 268 -14.42 4.04 -18.89
N THR A 269 -13.36 4.87 -18.97
CA THR A 269 -12.50 5.15 -17.82
C THR A 269 -13.20 6.09 -16.85
N LEU A 270 -12.84 6.01 -15.57
CA LEU A 270 -13.46 6.77 -14.49
C LEU A 270 -12.60 7.98 -14.10
N ARG A 271 -13.23 9.12 -13.84
CA ARG A 271 -12.61 10.29 -13.17
C ARG A 271 -12.49 10.00 -11.66
N SER A 272 -11.73 8.96 -11.31
CA SER A 272 -11.74 8.32 -9.99
C SER A 272 -11.39 9.28 -8.86
N GLN A 273 -10.35 10.11 -9.01
CA GLN A 273 -9.98 11.10 -7.99
C GLN A 273 -11.09 12.12 -7.75
N GLU A 274 -11.76 12.57 -8.81
CA GLU A 274 -12.87 13.53 -8.73
C GLU A 274 -14.08 12.91 -8.01
N LEU A 275 -14.43 11.66 -8.38
CA LEU A 275 -15.49 10.90 -7.71
C LEU A 275 -15.23 10.77 -6.21
N ILE A 276 -14.02 10.36 -5.82
CA ILE A 276 -13.66 10.15 -4.42
C ILE A 276 -13.71 11.46 -3.63
N ARG A 277 -13.12 12.54 -4.17
CA ARG A 277 -13.13 13.87 -3.52
C ARG A 277 -14.56 14.39 -3.33
N ASP A 278 -15.40 14.33 -4.36
CA ASP A 278 -16.79 14.79 -4.29
C ASP A 278 -17.64 13.92 -3.35
N PHE A 279 -17.38 12.61 -3.29
CA PHE A 279 -18.06 11.69 -2.39
C PHE A 279 -17.71 11.99 -0.92
N ILE A 280 -16.42 12.10 -0.59
CA ILE A 280 -15.95 12.42 0.77
C ILE A 280 -16.48 13.79 1.20
N LYS A 281 -16.39 14.80 0.32
CA LYS A 281 -16.91 16.16 0.58
C LYS A 281 -18.43 16.21 0.82
N LYS A 282 -19.19 15.18 0.45
CA LYS A 282 -20.64 15.09 0.71
C LYS A 282 -20.98 14.28 1.97
N GLN A 283 -20.01 13.56 2.54
CA GLN A 283 -20.16 12.84 3.82
C GLN A 283 -19.82 13.75 5.01
N ASN A 284 -18.94 14.74 4.80
CA ASN A 284 -18.54 15.79 5.74
C ASN A 284 -19.47 17.02 5.68
#